data_AF-A0A3S0C704-F1
#
_entry.id   AF-A0A3S0C704-F1
#
_cell.length_a   1.000
_cell.length_b   1.000
_cell.length_c   1.000
_cell.angle_alpha   90.00
_cell.angle_beta   90.00
_cell.angle_gamma   90.00
#
_symmetry.space_group_name_H-M   'P 1'
#
loop_
_entity.id
_entity.type
_entity.pdbx_description
1 polymer ?
#
loop_
_entity_poly.entity_id
_entity_poly.type
_entity_poly.pdbx_seq_one_letter_code
_entity_poly.pdbx_strand_id
1 'polypeptide(L)'
;MLNLFKTLINRRNWLIPLLMTIAYAIVSGINLAQIGGNPNATWMGNYESKNITFIFDKPTEFHSIRYFLGLSNGKFKVSAQTESNVNLQIMEIDTSSFPPPVYQWNSIILNQNLYIKQLSFSIESPIVEFKQFAIFDNKGKLVTNYRISIGYSNNLDKIDTLFATKEAPKNYAPSIKSSIVYDEMYYATTAYQYINHIPLYANNHPPLGTLIISLGILIFGMNPLGWRVMAYLCGVITIPLIYCFAEKVFKSNRAAIFAALLLMFDFMHFTINRYALIDSMVTLFICAEYLMLFIYIENQKLGNLNSAQNNLWGVALFFALALATKWTALFSLATLLPIVLYYEFFYIIQPANNQNTKFNKLLKLASISIFITTLYCSSFIPQYLTQGESRNFLNFIIEQHLTMWHYHTGYAVTHHHEFESSWWSWPLMLRPQQIYIWINLITKQSASVVLMGNPAIWWFSIVAVLLMTMNFIKNRSWQLGFILLAIASQYLPYILIKRTSFIYYLYAVTPFMILAITWTLDAALKRPETSLKKLVWIYLALVIGLFILFYPAISGLEIQRDYTYRYLLWYQSWNF
;
A
#
# COMPACT_ATOMS: atom_id res chain seq x y z
N MET A 1 -27.53 -1.44 -6.94
CA MET A 1 -26.14 -1.87 -7.27
C MET A 1 -26.03 -2.63 -8.60
N LEU A 2 -26.81 -3.68 -8.87
CA LEU A 2 -26.75 -4.43 -10.15
C LEU A 2 -27.00 -3.57 -11.41
N ASN A 3 -27.84 -2.53 -11.33
CA ASN A 3 -28.02 -1.58 -12.45
C ASN A 3 -26.83 -0.62 -12.66
N LEU A 4 -25.99 -0.41 -11.63
CA LEU A 4 -24.80 0.45 -11.68
C LEU A 4 -23.66 -0.23 -12.46
N PHE A 5 -23.50 -1.54 -12.26
CA PHE A 5 -22.63 -2.38 -13.09
C PHE A 5 -23.20 -2.59 -14.48
N LYS A 6 -24.52 -2.80 -14.63
CA LYS A 6 -25.14 -2.94 -15.96
C LYS A 6 -24.94 -1.69 -16.83
N THR A 7 -25.05 -0.46 -16.33
CA THR A 7 -24.78 0.74 -17.16
C THR A 7 -23.32 0.91 -17.56
N LEU A 8 -22.37 0.37 -16.81
CA LEU A 8 -20.96 0.24 -17.22
C LEU A 8 -20.78 -0.87 -18.26
N ILE A 9 -21.48 -1.99 -18.12
CA ILE A 9 -21.34 -3.19 -18.96
C ILE A 9 -22.00 -3.02 -20.35
N ASN A 10 -23.12 -2.30 -20.46
CA ASN A 10 -24.06 -2.50 -21.58
C ASN A 10 -23.80 -1.72 -22.89
N ARG A 11 -22.65 -1.07 -23.13
CA ARG A 11 -22.44 -0.29 -24.38
C ARG A 11 -21.03 -0.25 -25.01
N ARG A 12 -20.04 -1.04 -24.59
CA ARG A 12 -18.70 -0.96 -25.20
C ARG A 12 -17.89 -2.25 -25.14
N ASN A 13 -17.01 -2.40 -26.12
CA ASN A 13 -16.12 -3.56 -26.30
C ASN A 13 -15.12 -3.63 -25.13
N TRP A 14 -15.49 -4.30 -24.04
CA TRP A 14 -14.69 -4.46 -22.82
C TRP A 14 -13.41 -5.28 -23.01
N LEU A 15 -13.22 -5.86 -24.20
CA LEU A 15 -12.05 -6.65 -24.54
C LEU A 15 -10.74 -5.88 -24.32
N ILE A 16 -10.66 -4.63 -24.78
CA ILE A 16 -9.42 -3.83 -24.65
C ILE A 16 -9.06 -3.55 -23.18
N PRO A 17 -9.92 -2.94 -22.36
CA PRO A 17 -9.58 -2.71 -20.96
C PRO A 17 -9.32 -4.02 -20.20
N LEU A 18 -10.03 -5.11 -20.53
CA LEU A 18 -9.78 -6.42 -19.93
C LEU A 18 -8.39 -6.94 -20.27
N LEU A 19 -7.98 -6.91 -21.55
CA LEU A 19 -6.65 -7.35 -21.98
C LEU A 19 -5.53 -6.51 -21.34
N MET A 20 -5.72 -5.19 -21.25
CA MET A 20 -4.78 -4.29 -20.57
C MET A 20 -4.67 -4.62 -19.07
N THR A 21 -5.80 -4.87 -18.42
CA THR A 21 -5.87 -5.26 -17.00
C THR A 21 -5.15 -6.59 -16.76
N ILE A 22 -5.38 -7.59 -17.62
CA ILE A 22 -4.71 -8.90 -17.55
C ILE A 22 -3.20 -8.74 -17.77
N ALA A 23 -2.79 -7.98 -18.79
CA ALA A 23 -1.37 -7.74 -19.05
C ALA A 23 -0.68 -7.04 -17.87
N TYR A 24 -1.32 -6.02 -17.30
CA TYR A 24 -0.81 -5.35 -16.10
C TYR A 24 -0.73 -6.28 -14.90
N ALA A 25 -1.78 -7.07 -14.64
CA ALA A 25 -1.79 -8.04 -13.54
C ALA A 25 -0.65 -9.06 -13.68
N ILE A 26 -0.45 -9.63 -14.88
CA ILE A 26 0.64 -10.57 -15.10
C ILE A 26 1.99 -9.91 -14.79
N VAL A 27 2.27 -8.72 -15.33
CA VAL A 27 3.57 -8.05 -15.18
C VAL A 27 3.81 -7.57 -13.73
N SER A 28 2.81 -6.96 -13.10
CA SER A 28 2.92 -6.44 -11.72
C SER A 28 2.89 -7.53 -10.65
N GLY A 29 2.26 -8.67 -10.94
CA GLY A 29 2.25 -9.85 -10.07
C GLY A 29 3.56 -10.64 -10.07
N ILE A 30 4.49 -10.37 -10.99
CA ILE A 30 5.81 -11.03 -11.00
C ILE A 30 6.54 -10.72 -9.69
N ASN A 31 7.00 -11.78 -9.03
CA ASN A 31 7.73 -11.71 -7.76
C ASN A 31 6.97 -10.96 -6.65
N LEU A 32 5.63 -10.94 -6.68
CA LEU A 32 4.81 -10.29 -5.65
C LEU A 32 5.06 -10.90 -4.25
N ALA A 33 5.22 -12.21 -4.18
CA ALA A 33 5.45 -12.95 -2.95
C ALA A 33 6.04 -14.34 -3.22
N GLN A 34 6.75 -14.90 -2.23
CA GLN A 34 7.11 -16.31 -2.20
C GLN A 34 5.89 -17.14 -1.77
N ILE A 35 5.42 -18.03 -2.65
CA ILE A 35 4.29 -18.93 -2.38
C ILE A 35 4.76 -20.11 -1.51
N GLY A 36 3.97 -20.48 -0.50
CA GLY A 36 4.16 -21.72 0.27
C GLY A 36 5.26 -21.72 1.32
N GLY A 37 5.81 -20.55 1.69
CA GLY A 37 6.98 -20.45 2.55
C GLY A 37 6.71 -20.27 4.05
N ASN A 38 5.46 -20.34 4.52
CA ASN A 38 5.17 -19.87 5.87
C ASN A 38 5.14 -20.99 6.91
N PRO A 39 5.97 -20.91 7.97
CA PRO A 39 5.89 -21.84 9.08
C PRO A 39 4.59 -21.65 9.87
N ASN A 40 3.80 -22.72 9.95
CA ASN A 40 2.59 -22.78 10.80
C ASN A 40 2.92 -22.97 12.30
N ALA A 41 4.18 -23.22 12.60
CA ALA A 41 4.68 -23.34 13.96
C ALA A 41 4.67 -22.00 14.68
N THR A 42 4.44 -22.08 15.99
CA THR A 42 4.51 -20.94 16.90
C THR A 42 5.05 -21.43 18.22
N TRP A 43 6.19 -20.88 18.64
CA TRP A 43 6.67 -20.95 20.02
C TRP A 43 6.70 -19.53 20.56
N MET A 44 5.98 -19.30 21.67
CA MET A 44 5.79 -17.97 22.19
C MET A 44 6.58 -17.77 23.48
N GLY A 45 7.55 -16.88 23.44
CA GLY A 45 8.27 -16.36 24.59
C GLY A 45 7.38 -15.40 25.40
N ASN A 46 6.45 -15.94 26.18
CA ASN A 46 5.40 -15.19 26.86
C ASN A 46 5.69 -14.90 28.34
N TYR A 47 6.80 -15.38 28.89
CA TYR A 47 7.28 -15.06 30.23
C TYR A 47 8.82 -15.11 30.28
N GLU A 48 9.40 -14.41 31.24
CA GLU A 48 10.84 -14.35 31.47
C GLU A 48 11.41 -15.72 31.83
N SER A 49 12.65 -16.00 31.39
CA SER A 49 13.34 -17.28 31.55
C SER A 49 12.71 -18.47 30.80
N LYS A 50 11.62 -18.29 30.04
CA LYS A 50 11.17 -19.33 29.10
C LYS A 50 12.30 -19.61 28.11
N ASN A 51 12.63 -20.88 27.91
CA ASN A 51 13.75 -21.25 27.05
C ASN A 51 13.40 -22.36 26.05
N ILE A 52 14.13 -22.36 24.95
CA ILE A 52 14.19 -23.45 23.99
C ILE A 52 15.66 -23.82 23.77
N THR A 53 16.00 -25.07 24.05
CA THR A 53 17.38 -25.57 24.02
C THR A 53 17.51 -26.70 23.00
N PHE A 54 18.49 -26.56 22.12
CA PHE A 54 18.96 -27.55 21.18
C PHE A 54 20.06 -28.37 21.82
N ILE A 55 19.93 -29.69 21.82
CA ILE A 55 20.92 -30.63 22.32
C ILE A 55 21.37 -31.48 21.13
N PHE A 56 22.60 -31.28 20.67
CA PHE A 56 23.13 -32.01 19.52
C PHE A 56 23.56 -33.42 19.94
N ASP A 57 23.26 -34.45 19.12
CA ASP A 57 23.63 -35.84 19.45
C ASP A 57 25.17 -36.02 19.50
N LYS A 58 25.92 -35.19 18.77
CA LYS A 58 27.37 -35.06 18.83
C LYS A 58 27.75 -33.57 18.78
N PRO A 59 28.88 -33.16 19.42
CA PRO A 59 29.39 -31.80 19.27
C PRO A 59 29.48 -31.45 17.78
N THR A 60 28.74 -30.43 17.36
CA THR A 60 28.62 -30.03 15.95
C THR A 60 29.33 -28.70 15.77
N GLU A 61 30.12 -28.60 14.71
CA GLU A 61 30.79 -27.35 14.35
C GLU A 61 29.75 -26.35 13.87
N PHE A 62 29.48 -25.34 14.68
CA PHE A 62 28.45 -24.34 14.41
C PHE A 62 29.01 -23.19 13.59
N HIS A 63 28.29 -22.77 12.56
CA HIS A 63 28.60 -21.55 11.81
C HIS A 63 27.51 -20.49 11.96
N SER A 64 26.26 -20.86 11.68
CA SER A 64 25.16 -19.89 11.74
C SER A 64 23.83 -20.55 12.09
N ILE A 65 23.01 -19.80 12.82
CA ILE A 65 21.59 -20.11 13.01
C ILE A 65 20.74 -19.04 12.36
N ARG A 66 19.67 -19.47 11.72
CA ARG A 66 18.66 -18.62 11.13
C ARG A 66 17.36 -18.87 11.84
N TYR A 67 16.62 -17.82 12.15
CA TYR A 67 15.36 -17.92 12.87
C TYR A 67 14.35 -16.94 12.29
N PHE A 68 13.10 -17.40 12.15
CA PHE A 68 11.99 -16.59 11.65
C PHE A 68 11.17 -16.11 12.85
N LEU A 69 11.10 -14.80 13.00
CA LEU A 69 10.29 -14.16 14.05
C LEU A 69 8.87 -13.92 13.56
N GLY A 70 7.90 -14.11 14.45
CA GLY A 70 6.52 -13.66 14.28
C GLY A 70 6.31 -12.30 14.96
N LEU A 71 5.22 -12.16 15.71
CA LEU A 71 4.98 -10.99 16.57
C LEU A 71 5.99 -10.95 17.72
N SER A 72 6.92 -10.00 17.69
CA SER A 72 7.96 -9.85 18.72
C SER A 72 8.16 -8.38 19.10
N ASN A 73 8.24 -8.12 20.41
CA ASN A 73 8.50 -6.81 21.02
C ASN A 73 9.22 -6.97 22.38
N GLY A 74 10.04 -8.00 22.50
CA GLY A 74 10.73 -8.38 23.73
C GLY A 74 12.22 -8.58 23.52
N LYS A 75 12.90 -9.16 24.51
CA LYS A 75 14.33 -9.46 24.48
C LYS A 75 14.57 -10.94 24.69
N PHE A 76 15.58 -11.47 24.01
CA PHE A 76 16.04 -12.82 24.26
C PHE A 76 17.54 -12.93 24.15
N LYS A 77 18.08 -13.86 24.91
CA LYS A 77 19.49 -14.18 24.97
C LYS A 77 19.77 -15.50 24.27
N VAL A 78 20.85 -15.52 23.52
CA VAL A 78 21.37 -16.73 22.87
C VAL A 78 22.64 -17.14 23.58
N SER A 79 22.65 -18.38 24.06
CA SER A 79 23.78 -18.97 24.78
C SER A 79 24.09 -20.35 24.22
N ALA A 80 25.35 -20.77 24.31
CA ALA A 80 25.81 -22.06 23.85
C ALA A 80 26.69 -22.72 24.90
N GLN A 81 26.58 -24.04 25.01
CA GLN A 81 27.49 -24.87 25.77
C GLN A 81 28.44 -25.57 24.81
N THR A 82 29.74 -25.39 25.01
CA THR A 82 30.80 -26.02 24.23
C THR A 82 30.99 -27.50 24.60
N GLU A 83 31.76 -28.23 23.80
CA GLU A 83 32.17 -29.62 24.11
C GLU A 83 32.84 -29.74 25.50
N SER A 84 33.63 -28.75 25.92
CA SER A 84 34.27 -28.69 27.23
C SER A 84 33.33 -28.27 28.37
N ASN A 85 32.00 -28.29 28.14
CA ASN A 85 30.94 -27.86 29.07
C ASN A 85 31.04 -26.39 29.53
N VAL A 86 31.80 -25.55 28.83
CA VAL A 86 31.85 -24.10 29.10
C VAL A 86 30.62 -23.45 28.49
N ASN A 87 29.87 -22.70 29.31
CA ASN A 87 28.73 -21.90 28.87
C ASN A 87 29.21 -20.55 28.35
N LEU A 88 28.83 -20.23 27.12
CA LEU A 88 29.16 -18.99 26.42
C LEU A 88 27.87 -18.23 26.12
N GLN A 89 27.83 -16.94 26.42
CA GLN A 89 26.80 -16.05 25.90
C GLN A 89 27.22 -15.62 24.50
N ILE A 90 26.40 -15.93 23.49
CA ILE A 90 26.65 -15.55 22.10
C ILE A 90 26.25 -14.10 21.88
N MET A 91 24.99 -13.78 22.17
CA MET A 91 24.45 -12.42 22.00
C MET A 91 23.15 -12.24 22.77
N GLU A 92 22.79 -10.98 22.97
CA GLU A 92 21.48 -10.54 23.45
C GLU A 92 20.81 -9.80 22.30
N ILE A 93 19.54 -10.11 22.03
CA ILE A 93 18.78 -9.54 20.93
C ILE A 93 17.56 -8.84 21.48
N ASP A 94 17.49 -7.54 21.20
CA ASP A 94 16.33 -6.71 21.49
C ASP A 94 15.44 -6.63 20.25
N THR A 95 14.26 -7.26 20.31
CA THR A 95 13.26 -7.21 19.23
C THR A 95 12.31 -6.02 19.37
N SER A 96 12.42 -5.25 20.45
CA SER A 96 11.65 -4.01 20.63
C SER A 96 12.27 -2.79 19.94
N SER A 97 13.52 -2.92 19.47
CA SER A 97 14.20 -1.87 18.72
C SER A 97 13.47 -1.52 17.43
N PHE A 98 13.37 -0.24 17.08
CA PHE A 98 12.72 0.20 15.86
C PHE A 98 13.67 0.11 14.64
N PRO A 99 13.24 -0.49 13.51
CA PRO A 99 11.98 -1.22 13.32
C PRO A 99 12.04 -2.63 13.92
N PRO A 100 10.98 -3.10 14.64
CA PRO A 100 10.97 -4.43 15.22
C PRO A 100 11.03 -5.51 14.11
N PRO A 101 11.83 -6.58 14.29
CA PRO A 101 12.08 -7.57 13.25
C PRO A 101 10.93 -8.60 13.14
N VAL A 102 9.73 -8.15 12.78
CA VAL A 102 8.52 -8.99 12.71
C VAL A 102 8.34 -9.65 11.34
N TYR A 103 7.90 -10.91 11.34
CA TYR A 103 7.63 -11.71 10.12
C TYR A 103 8.78 -11.71 9.10
N GLN A 104 10.00 -11.87 9.62
CA GLN A 104 11.20 -11.96 8.80
C GLN A 104 12.21 -12.97 9.35
N TRP A 105 13.07 -13.44 8.45
CA TRP A 105 14.24 -14.23 8.81
C TRP A 105 15.34 -13.33 9.36
N ASN A 106 15.95 -13.80 10.43
CA ASN A 106 17.11 -13.19 11.04
C ASN A 106 18.22 -14.25 11.14
N SER A 107 19.47 -13.80 11.29
CA SER A 107 20.62 -14.71 11.35
C SER A 107 21.62 -14.29 12.41
N ILE A 108 22.16 -15.27 13.08
CA ILE A 108 23.34 -15.14 13.94
C ILE A 108 24.45 -15.92 13.26
N ILE A 109 25.56 -15.24 13.00
CA ILE A 109 26.77 -15.84 12.43
C ILE A 109 27.84 -15.76 13.51
N LEU A 110 28.45 -16.90 13.83
CA LEU A 110 29.61 -16.92 14.72
C LEU A 110 30.88 -16.70 13.91
N ASN A 111 31.75 -15.82 14.42
CA ASN A 111 33.05 -15.51 13.80
C ASN A 111 34.11 -16.58 14.07
N GLN A 112 33.81 -17.60 14.89
CA GLN A 112 34.76 -18.64 15.31
C GLN A 112 34.11 -20.01 15.19
N ASN A 113 34.90 -20.99 14.73
CA ASN A 113 34.47 -22.39 14.63
C ASN A 113 34.44 -22.98 16.04
N LEU A 114 33.24 -23.02 16.63
CA LEU A 114 33.01 -23.61 17.95
C LEU A 114 32.25 -24.92 17.80
N TYR A 115 32.72 -25.95 18.50
CA TYR A 115 31.98 -27.20 18.68
C TYR A 115 30.97 -27.03 19.79
N ILE A 116 29.70 -26.97 19.41
CA ILE A 116 28.59 -26.71 20.32
C ILE A 116 27.87 -28.02 20.63
N LYS A 117 27.65 -28.27 21.92
CA LYS A 117 26.86 -29.39 22.46
C LYS A 117 25.42 -28.99 22.72
N GLN A 118 25.21 -27.77 23.24
CA GLN A 118 23.88 -27.21 23.45
C GLN A 118 23.79 -25.77 22.98
N LEU A 119 22.64 -25.37 22.42
CA LEU A 119 22.34 -23.98 22.05
C LEU A 119 20.99 -23.61 22.65
N SER A 120 20.93 -22.56 23.45
CA SER A 120 19.74 -22.15 24.19
C SER A 120 19.33 -20.73 23.85
N PHE A 121 18.04 -20.55 23.59
CA PHE A 121 17.38 -19.26 23.46
C PHE A 121 16.54 -19.06 24.71
N SER A 122 16.86 -18.03 25.48
CA SER A 122 16.19 -17.72 26.74
C SER A 122 15.55 -16.34 26.66
N ILE A 123 14.27 -16.25 26.99
CA ILE A 123 13.54 -14.99 26.99
C ILE A 123 13.95 -14.16 28.20
N GLU A 124 14.32 -12.91 27.97
CA GLU A 124 14.61 -11.93 29.03
C GLU A 124 13.41 -11.01 29.24
N SER A 125 12.73 -10.60 28.16
CA SER A 125 11.45 -9.92 28.26
C SER A 125 10.46 -10.43 27.21
N PRO A 126 9.21 -10.76 27.60
CA PRO A 126 8.17 -11.08 26.64
C PRO A 126 7.71 -9.80 25.89
N ILE A 127 7.13 -9.90 24.68
CA ILE A 127 6.72 -11.10 23.94
C ILE A 127 7.69 -11.33 22.76
N VAL A 128 8.19 -12.55 22.58
CA VAL A 128 9.00 -12.95 21.41
C VAL A 128 8.40 -14.19 20.77
N GLU A 129 7.90 -14.10 19.54
CA GLU A 129 7.35 -15.26 18.81
C GLU A 129 8.41 -15.81 17.84
N PHE A 130 8.77 -17.08 18.02
CA PHE A 130 9.54 -17.82 17.02
C PHE A 130 8.62 -18.71 16.22
N LYS A 131 8.70 -18.63 14.90
CA LYS A 131 7.94 -19.51 14.00
C LYS A 131 8.81 -20.60 13.39
N GLN A 132 10.10 -20.34 13.19
CA GLN A 132 10.99 -21.32 12.59
C GLN A 132 12.46 -21.10 12.94
N PHE A 133 13.26 -22.17 12.88
CA PHE A 133 14.72 -22.11 12.92
C PHE A 133 15.35 -23.01 11.84
N ALA A 134 16.57 -22.67 11.46
CA ALA A 134 17.46 -23.48 10.63
C ALA A 134 18.91 -23.31 11.09
N ILE A 135 19.61 -24.42 11.36
CA ILE A 135 20.98 -24.44 11.90
C ILE A 135 21.93 -24.95 10.84
N PHE A 136 23.09 -24.31 10.70
CA PHE A 136 24.08 -24.64 9.68
C PHE A 136 25.46 -24.91 10.28
N ASP A 137 26.11 -25.93 9.74
CA ASP A 137 27.52 -26.20 10.00
C ASP A 137 28.44 -25.26 9.19
N ASN A 138 29.75 -25.36 9.43
CA ASN A 138 30.80 -24.62 8.73
C ASN A 138 30.87 -24.87 7.21
N LYS A 139 30.26 -25.95 6.72
CA LYS A 139 30.15 -26.26 5.29
C LYS A 139 28.85 -25.71 4.70
N GLY A 140 28.04 -25.00 5.49
CA GLY A 140 26.74 -24.47 5.07
C GLY A 140 25.67 -25.56 4.91
N LYS A 141 25.88 -26.76 5.47
CA LYS A 141 24.89 -27.85 5.44
C LYS A 141 23.94 -27.72 6.63
N LEU A 142 22.66 -28.02 6.37
CA LEU A 142 21.63 -28.04 7.40
C LEU A 142 21.93 -29.13 8.44
N VAL A 143 21.99 -28.74 9.71
CA VAL A 143 22.13 -29.65 10.85
C VAL A 143 20.74 -30.13 11.27
N THR A 144 20.51 -31.45 11.23
CA THR A 144 19.22 -32.08 11.56
C THR A 144 19.27 -33.00 12.78
N ASN A 145 20.46 -33.34 13.27
CA ASN A 145 20.66 -34.34 14.32
C ASN A 145 20.75 -33.69 15.71
N TYR A 146 19.61 -33.25 16.23
CA TYR A 146 19.49 -32.67 17.55
C TYR A 146 18.14 -33.03 18.19
N ARG A 147 18.10 -32.93 19.51
CA ARG A 147 16.88 -33.02 20.32
C ARG A 147 16.55 -31.66 20.90
N ILE A 148 15.27 -31.40 21.11
CA ILE A 148 14.79 -30.14 21.65
C ILE A 148 14.37 -30.37 23.09
N SER A 149 14.86 -29.54 23.99
CA SER A 149 14.41 -29.44 25.36
C SER A 149 13.77 -28.07 25.56
N ILE A 150 12.51 -28.07 26.00
CA ILE A 150 11.76 -26.88 26.36
C ILE A 150 11.45 -27.03 27.84
N GLY A 151 11.78 -26.03 28.66
CA GLY A 151 11.60 -26.13 30.12
C GLY A 151 10.14 -26.38 30.52
N TYR A 152 9.20 -25.62 29.94
CA TYR A 152 7.77 -25.76 30.16
C TYR A 152 7.00 -25.43 28.87
N SER A 153 6.15 -26.35 28.41
CA SER A 153 5.35 -26.21 27.20
C SER A 153 3.91 -25.82 27.54
N ASN A 154 3.41 -24.72 26.97
CA ASN A 154 1.99 -24.37 27.06
C ASN A 154 1.21 -24.97 25.88
N ASN A 155 -0.11 -25.12 26.01
CA ASN A 155 -1.01 -25.54 24.92
C ASN A 155 -0.95 -24.64 23.66
N LEU A 156 -0.38 -23.44 23.78
CA LEU A 156 -0.19 -22.48 22.68
C LEU A 156 1.08 -22.77 21.84
N ASP A 157 2.03 -23.54 22.35
CA ASP A 157 3.27 -23.85 21.65
C ASP A 157 3.05 -24.99 20.63
N LYS A 158 3.00 -24.63 19.33
CA LYS A 158 2.91 -25.58 18.22
C LYS A 158 4.31 -25.86 17.67
N ILE A 159 4.93 -26.93 18.20
CA ILE A 159 6.36 -27.22 18.00
C ILE A 159 6.64 -28.09 16.77
N ASP A 160 5.63 -28.81 16.28
CA ASP A 160 5.74 -29.85 15.25
C ASP A 160 6.41 -29.39 13.93
N THR A 161 6.44 -28.08 13.67
CA THR A 161 7.01 -27.50 12.45
C THR A 161 8.02 -26.36 12.67
N LEU A 162 8.44 -26.07 13.92
CA LEU A 162 9.47 -25.03 14.20
C LEU A 162 10.77 -25.30 13.43
N PHE A 163 10.97 -26.54 12.99
CA PHE A 163 12.19 -27.03 12.37
C PHE A 163 11.92 -27.84 11.09
N ALA A 164 10.67 -27.86 10.62
CA ALA A 164 10.24 -28.68 9.49
C ALA A 164 10.62 -28.06 8.15
N THR A 165 11.91 -27.88 7.93
CA THR A 165 12.46 -27.81 6.58
C THR A 165 13.28 -29.05 6.38
N LYS A 166 12.67 -30.10 5.80
CA LYS A 166 13.42 -31.21 5.17
C LYS A 166 14.33 -30.69 4.05
N GLU A 167 14.06 -29.48 3.55
CA GLU A 167 14.84 -28.76 2.53
C GLU A 167 15.11 -27.32 2.98
N ALA A 168 16.36 -26.88 2.90
CA ALA A 168 16.75 -25.51 3.24
C ALA A 168 16.03 -24.47 2.37
N PRO A 169 15.33 -23.45 2.94
CA PRO A 169 14.84 -22.30 2.19
C PRO A 169 15.90 -21.72 1.25
N LYS A 170 15.53 -21.49 -0.02
CA LYS A 170 16.50 -21.03 -1.03
C LYS A 170 17.19 -19.70 -0.67
N ASN A 171 16.48 -18.82 0.04
CA ASN A 171 17.01 -17.55 0.55
C ASN A 171 16.49 -17.33 1.97
N TYR A 172 17.41 -17.03 2.90
CA TYR A 172 17.07 -16.71 4.28
C TYR A 172 17.44 -15.27 4.66
N ALA A 173 18.02 -14.50 3.74
CA ALA A 173 18.15 -13.07 3.93
C ALA A 173 16.76 -12.42 3.82
N PRO A 174 16.45 -11.39 4.62
CA PRO A 174 15.27 -10.56 4.40
C PRO A 174 15.19 -10.13 2.94
N SER A 175 14.19 -10.65 2.25
CA SER A 175 13.95 -10.35 0.85
C SER A 175 12.56 -9.76 0.71
N ILE A 176 12.39 -8.93 -0.31
CA ILE A 176 11.07 -8.41 -0.68
C ILE A 176 10.05 -9.55 -0.77
N LYS A 177 10.43 -10.74 -1.25
CA LYS A 177 9.49 -11.84 -1.51
C LYS A 177 9.07 -12.60 -0.25
N SER A 178 9.85 -12.52 0.84
CA SER A 178 9.75 -13.41 2.00
C SER A 178 9.58 -12.67 3.33
N SER A 179 9.63 -11.34 3.34
CA SER A 179 9.71 -10.53 4.56
C SER A 179 8.88 -9.27 4.44
N ILE A 180 8.46 -8.75 5.59
CA ILE A 180 7.88 -7.41 5.72
C ILE A 180 8.92 -6.37 5.29
N VAL A 181 8.49 -5.39 4.51
CA VAL A 181 9.31 -4.21 4.16
C VAL A 181 8.54 -2.92 4.43
N TYR A 182 9.25 -1.87 4.85
CA TYR A 182 8.67 -0.52 4.98
C TYR A 182 7.36 -0.52 5.81
N ASP A 183 6.34 0.21 5.39
CA ASP A 183 5.07 0.36 6.11
C ASP A 183 4.21 -0.92 6.15
N GLU A 184 4.60 -2.02 5.48
CA GLU A 184 3.95 -3.32 5.67
C GLU A 184 4.02 -3.77 7.14
N MET A 185 5.06 -3.32 7.86
CA MET A 185 5.20 -3.56 9.29
C MET A 185 4.02 -3.01 10.08
N TYR A 186 3.48 -1.85 9.72
CA TYR A 186 2.34 -1.27 10.40
C TYR A 186 1.05 -1.97 9.98
N TYR A 187 0.81 -2.08 8.68
CA TYR A 187 -0.49 -2.53 8.17
C TYR A 187 -0.67 -4.04 8.25
N ALA A 188 0.31 -4.86 7.87
CA ALA A 188 0.20 -6.31 7.95
C ALA A 188 0.13 -6.80 9.39
N THR A 189 0.95 -6.22 10.28
CA THR A 189 0.94 -6.54 11.72
C THR A 189 -0.40 -6.18 12.34
N THR A 190 -0.90 -4.97 12.11
CA THR A 190 -2.21 -4.52 12.63
C THR A 190 -3.35 -5.37 12.05
N ALA A 191 -3.27 -5.75 10.78
CA ALA A 191 -4.25 -6.63 10.16
C ALA A 191 -4.29 -8.03 10.81
N TYR A 192 -3.12 -8.58 11.17
CA TYR A 192 -3.04 -9.82 11.95
C TYR A 192 -3.58 -9.65 13.37
N GLN A 193 -3.31 -8.50 14.01
CA GLN A 193 -3.80 -8.21 15.36
C GLN A 193 -5.33 -8.09 15.41
N TYR A 194 -5.95 -7.51 14.37
CA TYR A 194 -7.42 -7.53 14.21
C TYR A 194 -7.97 -8.95 14.16
N ILE A 195 -7.35 -9.86 13.40
CA ILE A 195 -7.80 -11.24 13.25
C ILE A 195 -7.73 -12.01 14.58
N ASN A 196 -6.69 -11.75 15.37
CA ASN A 196 -6.42 -12.49 16.61
C ASN A 196 -6.93 -11.79 17.88
N HIS A 197 -7.65 -10.68 17.73
CA HIS A 197 -8.18 -9.90 18.84
C HIS A 197 -7.14 -9.49 19.90
N ILE A 198 -5.97 -9.03 19.44
CA ILE A 198 -4.86 -8.58 20.30
C ILE A 198 -4.60 -7.07 20.14
N PRO A 199 -3.91 -6.42 21.10
CA PRO A 199 -3.63 -4.98 21.04
C PRO A 199 -2.96 -4.56 19.71
N LEU A 200 -3.41 -3.43 19.17
CA LEU A 200 -2.97 -2.96 17.85
C LEU A 200 -1.65 -2.21 17.93
N TYR A 201 -0.81 -2.41 16.92
CA TYR A 201 0.47 -1.73 16.74
C TYR A 201 0.29 -0.34 16.13
N ALA A 202 -0.58 -0.20 15.11
CA ALA A 202 -0.87 1.07 14.47
C ALA A 202 -2.38 1.37 14.45
N ASN A 203 -2.76 2.54 14.93
CA ASN A 203 -4.15 3.05 14.93
C ASN A 203 -4.21 4.53 14.50
N ASN A 204 -3.22 4.98 13.72
CA ASN A 204 -3.11 6.34 13.19
C ASN A 204 -3.98 6.60 11.94
N HIS A 205 -4.65 5.56 11.42
CA HIS A 205 -5.54 5.65 10.27
C HIS A 205 -6.88 4.97 10.55
N PRO A 206 -7.96 5.42 9.87
CA PRO A 206 -9.22 4.69 9.85
C PRO A 206 -9.05 3.21 9.43
N PRO A 207 -9.84 2.27 9.99
CA PRO A 207 -9.49 0.84 9.92
C PRO A 207 -9.66 0.14 8.57
N LEU A 208 -10.49 0.66 7.65
CA LEU A 208 -10.97 -0.13 6.50
C LEU A 208 -9.83 -0.68 5.63
N GLY A 209 -8.78 0.11 5.39
CA GLY A 209 -7.64 -0.35 4.58
C GLY A 209 -6.95 -1.55 5.20
N THR A 210 -6.70 -1.49 6.50
CA THR A 210 -6.10 -2.58 7.27
C THR A 210 -7.04 -3.79 7.34
N LEU A 211 -8.35 -3.58 7.49
CA LEU A 211 -9.34 -4.67 7.49
C LEU A 211 -9.42 -5.39 6.14
N ILE A 212 -9.27 -4.66 5.03
CA ILE A 212 -9.17 -5.27 3.71
C ILE A 212 -7.89 -6.12 3.62
N ILE A 213 -6.76 -5.66 4.17
CA ILE A 213 -5.53 -6.47 4.28
C ILE A 213 -5.77 -7.73 5.12
N SER A 214 -6.52 -7.64 6.23
CA SER A 214 -6.90 -8.80 7.05
C SER A 214 -7.64 -9.87 6.26
N LEU A 215 -8.49 -9.50 5.29
CA LEU A 215 -9.16 -10.48 4.42
C LEU A 215 -8.16 -11.29 3.60
N GLY A 216 -7.10 -10.66 3.10
CA GLY A 216 -6.03 -11.36 2.37
C GLY A 216 -5.27 -12.34 3.27
N ILE A 217 -4.96 -11.92 4.49
CA ILE A 217 -4.31 -12.78 5.51
C ILE A 217 -5.21 -13.97 5.90
N LEU A 218 -6.52 -13.77 6.02
CA LEU A 218 -7.47 -14.86 6.32
C LEU A 218 -7.51 -15.92 5.20
N ILE A 219 -7.40 -15.50 3.94
CA ILE A 219 -7.50 -16.40 2.78
C ILE A 219 -6.17 -17.13 2.51
N PHE A 220 -5.05 -16.41 2.56
CA PHE A 220 -3.75 -16.94 2.14
C PHE A 220 -2.75 -17.15 3.28
N GLY A 221 -3.09 -16.76 4.52
CA GLY A 221 -2.23 -16.84 5.70
C GLY A 221 -1.36 -15.59 5.90
N MET A 222 -0.72 -15.50 7.07
CA MET A 222 0.15 -14.38 7.46
C MET A 222 1.52 -14.43 6.78
N ASN A 223 1.54 -14.27 5.46
CA ASN A 223 2.73 -14.27 4.60
C ASN A 223 2.66 -13.14 3.55
N PRO A 224 3.76 -12.87 2.80
CA PRO A 224 3.80 -11.82 1.79
C PRO A 224 2.65 -11.83 0.79
N LEU A 225 2.17 -13.00 0.36
CA LEU A 225 1.03 -13.06 -0.55
C LEU A 225 -0.24 -12.59 0.16
N GLY A 226 -0.51 -13.10 1.37
CA GLY A 226 -1.72 -12.79 2.12
C GLY A 226 -1.87 -11.31 2.45
N TRP A 227 -0.81 -10.63 2.90
CA TRP A 227 -0.95 -9.20 3.19
C TRP A 227 -0.88 -8.29 1.95
N ARG A 228 -0.25 -8.71 0.84
CA ARG A 228 -0.13 -7.88 -0.39
C ARG A 228 -1.29 -8.01 -1.36
N VAL A 229 -1.93 -9.18 -1.43
CA VAL A 229 -2.88 -9.51 -2.51
C VAL A 229 -4.02 -8.51 -2.64
N MET A 230 -4.53 -7.97 -1.52
CA MET A 230 -5.68 -7.07 -1.57
C MET A 230 -5.29 -5.67 -2.07
N ALA A 231 -4.16 -5.12 -1.62
CA ALA A 231 -3.61 -3.88 -2.16
C ALA A 231 -3.32 -4.02 -3.67
N TYR A 232 -2.75 -5.17 -4.05
CA TYR A 232 -2.47 -5.52 -5.44
C TYR A 232 -3.73 -5.56 -6.32
N LEU A 233 -4.80 -6.23 -5.86
CA LEU A 233 -6.07 -6.27 -6.58
C LEU A 233 -6.70 -4.89 -6.73
N CYS A 234 -6.64 -4.03 -5.71
CA CYS A 234 -7.10 -2.65 -5.82
C CYS A 234 -6.35 -1.86 -6.90
N GLY A 235 -5.03 -2.05 -6.99
CA GLY A 235 -4.20 -1.53 -8.07
C GLY A 235 -4.68 -1.99 -9.45
N VAL A 236 -4.85 -3.31 -9.62
CA VAL A 236 -5.33 -3.92 -10.87
C VAL A 236 -6.71 -3.38 -11.28
N ILE A 237 -7.64 -3.22 -10.33
CA ILE A 237 -8.99 -2.68 -10.58
C ILE A 237 -8.96 -1.19 -10.96
N THR A 238 -7.92 -0.46 -10.55
CA THR A 238 -7.79 0.97 -10.89
C THR A 238 -7.54 1.17 -12.40
N ILE A 239 -6.89 0.21 -13.08
CA ILE A 239 -6.66 0.25 -14.55
C ILE A 239 -7.97 0.39 -15.35
N PRO A 240 -8.94 -0.53 -15.28
CA PRO A 240 -10.19 -0.39 -16.01
C PRO A 240 -11.05 0.77 -15.50
N LEU A 241 -10.92 1.15 -14.21
CA LEU A 241 -11.61 2.31 -13.68
C LEU A 241 -11.16 3.61 -14.37
N ILE A 242 -9.86 3.82 -14.51
CA ILE A 242 -9.30 5.01 -15.18
C ILE A 242 -9.53 4.98 -16.68
N TYR A 243 -9.52 3.80 -17.31
CA TYR A 243 -10.02 3.64 -18.67
C TYR A 243 -11.45 4.18 -18.80
N CYS A 244 -12.38 3.70 -17.98
CA CYS A 244 -13.78 4.13 -18.01
C CYS A 244 -13.93 5.62 -17.70
N PHE A 245 -13.11 6.15 -16.79
CA PHE A 245 -13.14 7.56 -16.46
C PHE A 245 -12.73 8.43 -17.65
N ALA A 246 -11.58 8.16 -18.26
CA ALA A 246 -11.12 8.85 -19.46
C ALA A 246 -12.13 8.70 -20.62
N GLU A 247 -12.70 7.51 -20.79
CA GLU A 247 -13.72 7.25 -21.79
C GLU A 247 -14.98 8.12 -21.58
N LYS A 248 -15.44 8.25 -20.33
CA LYS A 248 -16.60 9.07 -19.98
C LYS A 248 -16.33 10.56 -20.15
N VAL A 249 -15.14 11.02 -19.79
CA VAL A 249 -14.77 12.43 -19.86
C VAL A 249 -14.53 12.88 -21.30
N PHE A 250 -13.72 12.11 -22.05
CA PHE A 250 -13.26 12.50 -23.38
C PHE A 250 -14.11 11.94 -24.53
N LYS A 251 -15.04 11.03 -24.23
CA LYS A 251 -15.87 10.32 -25.23
C LYS A 251 -15.04 9.65 -26.33
N SER A 252 -13.82 9.24 -26.02
CA SER A 252 -12.84 8.72 -26.98
C SER A 252 -12.23 7.41 -26.48
N ASN A 253 -12.32 6.34 -27.29
CA ASN A 253 -11.67 5.05 -27.00
C ASN A 253 -10.16 5.20 -26.90
N ARG A 254 -9.57 5.97 -27.82
CA ARG A 254 -8.13 6.20 -27.86
C ARG A 254 -7.64 6.91 -26.60
N ALA A 255 -8.37 7.92 -26.14
CA ALA A 255 -8.05 8.61 -24.90
C ALA A 255 -8.15 7.66 -23.69
N ALA A 256 -9.16 6.79 -23.65
CA ALA A 256 -9.29 5.77 -22.62
C ALA A 256 -8.10 4.79 -22.59
N ILE A 257 -7.66 4.33 -23.77
CA ILE A 257 -6.46 3.49 -23.92
C ILE A 257 -5.21 4.24 -23.42
N PHE A 258 -5.03 5.50 -23.80
CA PHE A 258 -3.89 6.29 -23.34
C PHE A 258 -3.88 6.46 -21.82
N ALA A 259 -5.01 6.77 -21.20
CA ALA A 259 -5.09 6.92 -19.74
C ALA A 259 -4.73 5.63 -19.01
N ALA A 260 -5.28 4.50 -19.45
CA ALA A 260 -4.97 3.20 -18.86
C ALA A 260 -3.50 2.81 -19.08
N LEU A 261 -2.96 3.03 -20.28
CA LEU A 261 -1.57 2.73 -20.60
C LEU A 261 -0.61 3.57 -19.74
N LEU A 262 -0.86 4.88 -19.63
CA LEU A 262 -0.04 5.76 -18.79
C LEU A 262 -0.05 5.28 -17.33
N LEU A 263 -1.19 4.86 -16.79
CA LEU A 263 -1.26 4.35 -15.42
C LEU A 263 -0.54 3.01 -15.25
N MET A 264 -0.65 2.09 -16.23
CA MET A 264 0.06 0.80 -16.20
C MET A 264 1.59 0.97 -16.13
N PHE A 265 2.12 2.03 -16.75
CA PHE A 265 3.54 2.32 -16.82
C PHE A 265 3.98 3.45 -15.88
N ASP A 266 3.13 3.86 -14.94
CA ASP A 266 3.53 4.76 -13.85
C ASP A 266 4.25 3.97 -12.74
N PHE A 267 5.38 4.51 -12.29
CA PHE A 267 6.26 3.83 -11.34
C PHE A 267 5.61 3.75 -9.95
N MET A 268 4.94 4.82 -9.53
CA MET A 268 4.33 4.91 -8.21
C MET A 268 3.14 3.94 -8.12
N HIS A 269 2.31 3.91 -9.16
CA HIS A 269 1.23 2.95 -9.29
C HIS A 269 1.75 1.51 -9.25
N PHE A 270 2.80 1.20 -10.02
CA PHE A 270 3.38 -0.13 -10.03
C PHE A 270 3.92 -0.55 -8.65
N THR A 271 4.70 0.31 -7.99
CA THR A 271 5.35 -0.05 -6.73
C THR A 271 4.36 -0.14 -5.58
N ILE A 272 3.53 0.88 -5.34
CA ILE A 272 2.62 0.94 -4.17
C ILE A 272 1.69 -0.27 -4.12
N ASN A 273 1.18 -0.69 -5.28
CA ASN A 273 0.21 -1.77 -5.34
C ASN A 273 0.83 -3.15 -5.06
N ARG A 274 2.17 -3.28 -5.07
CA ARG A 274 2.87 -4.55 -4.81
C ARG A 274 3.18 -4.77 -3.33
N TYR A 275 2.91 -3.79 -2.47
CA TYR A 275 3.12 -3.88 -1.03
C TYR A 275 1.80 -3.69 -0.29
N ALA A 276 1.73 -4.14 0.96
CA ALA A 276 0.56 -3.98 1.83
C ALA A 276 0.38 -2.53 2.31
N LEU A 277 0.20 -1.60 1.37
CA LEU A 277 -0.07 -0.19 1.61
C LEU A 277 -1.55 0.11 1.36
N ILE A 278 -2.14 0.91 2.24
CA ILE A 278 -3.54 1.34 2.13
C ILE A 278 -3.75 2.41 1.04
N ASP A 279 -2.67 2.99 0.50
CA ASP A 279 -2.71 4.04 -0.51
C ASP A 279 -3.32 3.58 -1.84
N SER A 280 -3.15 2.30 -2.21
CA SER A 280 -3.82 1.67 -3.36
C SER A 280 -5.35 1.70 -3.23
N MET A 281 -5.85 1.39 -2.02
CA MET A 281 -7.27 1.26 -1.71
C MET A 281 -7.94 2.63 -1.67
N VAL A 282 -7.36 3.59 -0.95
CA VAL A 282 -7.93 4.95 -0.88
C VAL A 282 -7.91 5.62 -2.27
N THR A 283 -6.84 5.42 -3.06
CA THR A 283 -6.76 5.98 -4.42
C THR A 283 -7.82 5.39 -5.34
N LEU A 284 -8.05 4.07 -5.27
CA LEU A 284 -9.14 3.41 -5.99
C LEU A 284 -10.51 4.02 -5.63
N PHE A 285 -10.79 4.17 -4.33
CA PHE A 285 -12.08 4.69 -3.87
C PHE A 285 -12.26 6.17 -4.24
N ILE A 286 -11.22 7.01 -4.11
CA ILE A 286 -11.24 8.41 -4.58
C ILE A 286 -11.52 8.46 -6.09
N CYS A 287 -10.84 7.64 -6.90
CA CYS A 287 -11.08 7.62 -8.35
C CYS A 287 -12.51 7.20 -8.69
N ALA A 288 -13.06 6.21 -7.97
CA ALA A 288 -14.41 5.72 -8.18
C ALA A 288 -15.46 6.77 -7.78
N GLU A 289 -15.23 7.47 -6.66
CA GLU A 289 -16.03 8.60 -6.20
C GLU A 289 -16.07 9.73 -7.24
N TYR A 290 -14.92 10.18 -7.73
CA TYR A 290 -14.85 11.23 -8.75
C TYR A 290 -15.49 10.81 -10.08
N LEU A 291 -15.36 9.54 -10.47
CA LEU A 291 -16.07 9.01 -11.64
C LEU A 291 -17.59 9.06 -11.44
N MET A 292 -18.09 8.63 -10.28
CA MET A 292 -19.52 8.69 -9.96
C MET A 292 -20.01 10.14 -9.93
N LEU A 293 -19.21 11.08 -9.42
CA LEU A 293 -19.54 12.50 -9.43
C LEU A 293 -19.61 13.05 -10.86
N PHE A 294 -18.67 12.66 -11.73
CA PHE A 294 -18.70 13.07 -13.13
C PHE A 294 -19.96 12.57 -13.84
N ILE A 295 -20.33 11.30 -13.63
CA ILE A 295 -21.53 10.68 -14.21
C ILE A 295 -22.81 11.26 -13.58
N TYR A 296 -22.78 11.65 -12.31
CA TYR A 296 -23.86 12.40 -11.66
C TYR A 296 -24.11 13.72 -12.38
N ILE A 297 -23.06 14.52 -12.60
CA ILE A 297 -23.15 15.80 -13.33
C ILE A 297 -23.70 15.57 -14.74
N GLU A 298 -23.20 14.57 -15.46
CA GLU A 298 -23.67 14.26 -16.82
C GLU A 298 -25.17 13.90 -16.82
N ASN A 299 -25.61 13.03 -15.92
CA ASN A 299 -27.02 12.65 -15.84
C ASN A 299 -27.92 13.81 -15.37
N GLN A 300 -27.43 14.67 -14.48
CA GLN A 300 -28.13 15.91 -14.15
C GLN A 300 -28.30 16.74 -15.41
N LYS A 301 -27.23 17.04 -16.16
CA LYS A 301 -27.31 17.83 -17.40
C LYS A 301 -28.22 17.22 -18.47
N LEU A 302 -28.32 15.90 -18.54
CA LEU A 302 -29.20 15.18 -19.47
C LEU A 302 -30.67 15.09 -19.00
N GLY A 303 -31.00 15.54 -17.80
CA GLY A 303 -32.35 15.40 -17.22
C GLY A 303 -32.68 13.99 -16.71
N ASN A 304 -31.70 13.08 -16.66
CA ASN A 304 -31.87 11.70 -16.21
C ASN A 304 -31.80 11.63 -14.67
N LEU A 305 -32.78 12.23 -13.98
CA LEU A 305 -32.74 12.45 -12.53
C LEU A 305 -32.56 11.16 -11.72
N ASN A 306 -33.29 10.09 -12.03
CA ASN A 306 -33.17 8.82 -11.28
C ASN A 306 -31.75 8.23 -11.38
N SER A 307 -31.16 8.29 -12.57
CA SER A 307 -29.78 7.86 -12.79
C SER A 307 -28.80 8.77 -12.06
N ALA A 308 -28.99 10.09 -12.10
CA ALA A 308 -28.20 11.03 -11.31
C ALA A 308 -28.24 10.66 -9.83
N GLN A 309 -29.43 10.46 -9.24
CA GLN A 309 -29.55 10.11 -7.83
C GLN A 309 -28.85 8.79 -7.49
N ASN A 310 -28.92 7.77 -8.35
CA ASN A 310 -28.16 6.53 -8.17
C ASN A 310 -26.64 6.78 -8.15
N ASN A 311 -26.13 7.68 -9.01
CA ASN A 311 -24.72 8.05 -8.99
C ASN A 311 -24.35 8.84 -7.74
N LEU A 312 -25.24 9.69 -7.21
CA LEU A 312 -25.00 10.40 -5.95
C LEU A 312 -24.84 9.45 -4.76
N TRP A 313 -25.65 8.38 -4.70
CA TRP A 313 -25.44 7.30 -3.73
C TRP A 313 -24.12 6.56 -3.97
N GLY A 314 -23.70 6.40 -5.23
CA GLY A 314 -22.38 5.90 -5.59
C GLY A 314 -21.25 6.79 -5.07
N VAL A 315 -21.37 8.11 -5.21
CA VAL A 315 -20.44 9.10 -4.62
C VAL A 315 -20.36 8.91 -3.11
N ALA A 316 -21.51 8.85 -2.43
CA ALA A 316 -21.56 8.66 -0.98
C ALA A 316 -20.88 7.36 -0.53
N LEU A 317 -21.12 6.25 -1.23
CA LEU A 317 -20.51 4.96 -0.95
C LEU A 317 -18.98 5.02 -1.08
N PHE A 318 -18.47 5.45 -2.23
CA PHE A 318 -17.02 5.45 -2.47
C PHE A 318 -16.29 6.49 -1.62
N PHE A 319 -16.91 7.65 -1.36
CA PHE A 319 -16.37 8.64 -0.42
C PHE A 319 -16.27 8.08 1.00
N ALA A 320 -17.29 7.38 1.47
CA ALA A 320 -17.28 6.75 2.79
C ALA A 320 -16.21 5.65 2.89
N LEU A 321 -16.04 4.82 1.86
CA LEU A 321 -14.97 3.81 1.81
C LEU A 321 -13.58 4.47 1.76
N ALA A 322 -13.40 5.54 1.00
CA ALA A 322 -12.15 6.29 0.95
C ALA A 322 -11.83 6.90 2.34
N LEU A 323 -12.82 7.54 2.97
CA LEU A 323 -12.69 8.17 4.29
C LEU A 323 -12.39 7.14 5.38
N ALA A 324 -13.04 5.97 5.33
CA ALA A 324 -12.81 4.86 6.25
C ALA A 324 -11.45 4.17 6.03
N THR A 325 -10.74 4.50 4.94
CA THR A 325 -9.38 4.02 4.66
C THR A 325 -8.33 5.03 5.09
N LYS A 326 -8.48 6.31 4.70
CA LYS A 326 -7.50 7.37 5.00
C LYS A 326 -8.16 8.75 4.94
N TRP A 327 -7.83 9.62 5.90
CA TRP A 327 -8.37 10.99 5.97
C TRP A 327 -7.97 11.91 4.81
N THR A 328 -7.02 11.50 3.96
CA THR A 328 -6.74 12.21 2.70
C THR A 328 -7.99 12.30 1.80
N ALA A 329 -8.95 11.36 1.94
CA ALA A 329 -10.23 11.44 1.26
C ALA A 329 -11.05 12.70 1.60
N LEU A 330 -10.85 13.31 2.79
CA LEU A 330 -11.53 14.56 3.16
C LEU A 330 -11.23 15.70 2.17
N PHE A 331 -10.10 15.64 1.47
CA PHE A 331 -9.73 16.60 0.44
C PHE A 331 -10.75 16.64 -0.70
N SER A 332 -11.43 15.52 -0.97
CA SER A 332 -12.50 15.45 -1.98
C SER A 332 -13.68 16.37 -1.66
N LEU A 333 -13.93 16.69 -0.37
CA LEU A 333 -15.04 17.54 0.04
C LEU A 333 -15.00 18.94 -0.59
N ALA A 334 -13.79 19.46 -0.87
CA ALA A 334 -13.60 20.73 -1.57
C ALA A 334 -14.21 20.72 -2.98
N THR A 335 -14.36 19.54 -3.59
CA THR A 335 -15.04 19.35 -4.87
C THR A 335 -16.48 18.87 -4.69
N LEU A 336 -16.69 17.84 -3.86
CA LEU A 336 -17.98 17.19 -3.70
C LEU A 336 -19.07 18.16 -3.22
N LEU A 337 -18.83 18.86 -2.11
CA LEU A 337 -19.86 19.64 -1.45
C LEU A 337 -20.35 20.78 -2.35
N PRO A 338 -19.50 21.64 -2.94
CA PRO A 338 -19.97 22.73 -3.79
C PRO A 338 -20.75 22.21 -5.01
N ILE A 339 -20.30 21.13 -5.65
CA ILE A 339 -20.96 20.57 -6.83
C ILE A 339 -22.31 19.97 -6.46
N VAL A 340 -22.38 19.12 -5.43
CA VAL A 340 -23.65 18.50 -5.01
C VAL A 340 -24.63 19.56 -4.57
N LEU A 341 -24.22 20.55 -3.77
CA LEU A 341 -25.09 21.66 -3.36
C LEU A 341 -25.57 22.48 -4.56
N TYR A 342 -24.69 22.78 -5.52
CA TYR A 342 -25.06 23.47 -6.75
C TYR A 342 -26.12 22.70 -7.53
N TYR A 343 -25.91 21.42 -7.81
CA TYR A 343 -26.83 20.63 -8.61
C TYR A 343 -28.15 20.30 -7.90
N GLU A 344 -28.12 20.14 -6.57
CA GLU A 344 -29.33 19.85 -5.81
C GLU A 344 -30.18 21.10 -5.59
N PHE A 345 -29.60 22.27 -5.33
CA PHE A 345 -30.38 23.46 -4.97
C PHE A 345 -30.52 24.51 -6.07
N PHE A 346 -29.53 24.64 -6.95
CA PHE A 346 -29.42 25.78 -7.87
C PHE A 346 -29.54 25.39 -9.35
N TYR A 347 -29.13 24.19 -9.73
CA TYR A 347 -29.25 23.70 -11.10
C TYR A 347 -30.68 23.20 -11.38
N ILE A 348 -31.52 24.08 -11.92
CA ILE A 348 -32.93 23.81 -12.17
C ILE A 348 -33.12 23.51 -13.66
N ILE A 349 -33.35 22.24 -14.02
CA ILE A 349 -33.80 21.85 -15.38
C ILE A 349 -35.32 21.94 -15.52
N GLN A 350 -36.06 21.77 -14.43
CA GLN A 350 -37.52 21.94 -14.41
C GLN A 350 -37.91 22.79 -13.20
N PRO A 351 -38.65 23.89 -13.38
CA PRO A 351 -39.10 24.74 -12.28
C PRO A 351 -40.06 23.95 -11.40
N ALA A 352 -39.57 23.48 -10.25
CA ALA A 352 -40.42 22.84 -9.26
C ALA A 352 -41.00 23.91 -8.33
N ASN A 353 -42.27 24.20 -8.50
CA ASN A 353 -43.03 25.12 -7.66
C ASN A 353 -43.42 24.38 -6.37
N ASN A 354 -42.66 24.51 -5.27
CA ASN A 354 -43.13 24.34 -3.87
C ASN A 354 -42.01 24.28 -2.82
N GLN A 355 -42.27 24.82 -1.61
CA GLN A 355 -41.39 24.72 -0.43
C GLN A 355 -41.10 23.26 0.00
N ASN A 356 -42.05 22.35 -0.19
CA ASN A 356 -41.89 20.91 0.10
C ASN A 356 -40.72 20.26 -0.68
N THR A 357 -40.32 20.81 -1.83
CA THR A 357 -39.21 20.28 -2.64
C THR A 357 -37.84 20.57 -2.04
N LYS A 358 -37.67 21.71 -1.36
CA LYS A 358 -36.42 22.07 -0.67
C LYS A 358 -36.21 21.22 0.57
N PHE A 359 -37.27 20.99 1.36
CA PHE A 359 -37.23 20.14 2.55
C PHE A 359 -36.83 18.70 2.19
N ASN A 360 -37.42 18.12 1.13
CA ASN A 360 -37.07 16.78 0.66
C ASN A 360 -35.60 16.67 0.21
N LYS A 361 -35.06 17.71 -0.43
CA LYS A 361 -33.63 17.77 -0.80
C LYS A 361 -32.71 17.80 0.43
N LEU A 362 -33.08 18.56 1.47
CA LEU A 362 -32.36 18.58 2.75
C LEU A 362 -32.40 17.23 3.45
N LEU A 363 -33.57 16.58 3.55
CA LEU A 363 -33.71 15.24 4.12
C LEU A 363 -32.86 14.21 3.38
N LYS A 364 -32.78 14.31 2.05
CA LYS A 364 -31.91 13.44 1.24
C LYS A 364 -30.44 13.66 1.56
N LEU A 365 -29.96 14.90 1.63
CA LEU A 365 -28.57 15.17 1.99
C LEU A 365 -28.26 14.72 3.42
N ALA A 366 -29.19 14.90 4.37
CA ALA A 366 -29.07 14.36 5.71
C ALA A 366 -28.97 12.83 5.69
N SER A 367 -29.78 12.15 4.88
CA SER A 367 -29.74 10.68 4.73
C SER A 367 -28.40 10.21 4.15
N ILE A 368 -27.85 10.93 3.18
CA ILE A 368 -26.51 10.66 2.61
C ILE A 368 -25.43 10.84 3.68
N SER A 369 -25.46 11.94 4.44
CA SER A 369 -24.51 12.19 5.53
C SER A 369 -24.58 11.12 6.62
N ILE A 370 -25.79 10.69 6.99
CA ILE A 370 -26.00 9.58 7.94
C ILE A 370 -25.43 8.29 7.37
N PHE A 371 -25.67 7.99 6.10
CA PHE A 371 -25.13 6.79 5.44
C PHE A 371 -23.59 6.79 5.43
N ILE A 372 -22.96 7.91 5.06
CA ILE A 372 -21.49 8.06 5.05
C ILE A 372 -20.94 7.85 6.47
N THR A 373 -21.52 8.53 7.45
CA THR A 373 -21.09 8.45 8.86
C THR A 373 -21.26 7.04 9.40
N THR A 374 -22.36 6.37 9.09
CA THR A 374 -22.63 5.00 9.52
C THR A 374 -21.61 4.02 8.95
N LEU A 375 -21.31 4.11 7.64
CA LEU A 375 -20.34 3.23 6.99
C LEU A 375 -18.91 3.51 7.46
N TYR A 376 -18.58 4.77 7.73
CA TYR A 376 -17.31 5.15 8.31
C TYR A 376 -17.15 4.59 9.74
N CYS A 377 -18.14 4.82 10.61
CA CYS A 377 -18.10 4.31 11.99
C CYS A 377 -18.13 2.77 12.04
N SER A 378 -18.83 2.09 11.13
CA SER A 378 -18.87 0.62 11.12
C SER A 378 -17.51 -0.02 10.87
N SER A 379 -16.58 0.68 10.20
CA SER A 379 -15.20 0.20 10.03
C SER A 379 -14.44 0.03 11.36
N PHE A 380 -14.88 0.70 12.43
CA PHE A 380 -14.27 0.57 13.76
C PHE A 380 -14.84 -0.58 14.60
N ILE A 381 -15.88 -1.27 14.13
CA ILE A 381 -16.51 -2.38 14.87
C ILE A 381 -15.47 -3.47 15.23
N PRO A 382 -14.61 -3.95 14.31
CA PRO A 382 -13.60 -4.93 14.67
C PRO A 382 -12.66 -4.43 15.78
N GLN A 383 -12.23 -3.18 15.72
CA GLN A 383 -11.38 -2.59 16.77
C GLN A 383 -12.11 -2.51 18.11
N TYR A 384 -13.37 -2.08 18.10
CA TYR A 384 -14.20 -2.01 19.29
C TYR A 384 -14.36 -3.37 19.95
N LEU A 385 -14.56 -4.43 19.16
CA LEU A 385 -14.64 -5.80 19.68
C LEU A 385 -13.30 -6.31 20.25
N THR A 386 -12.17 -5.68 19.93
CA THR A 386 -10.86 -6.01 20.50
C THR A 386 -10.45 -5.20 21.73
N GLN A 387 -10.89 -3.94 21.83
CA GLN A 387 -10.36 -2.97 22.80
C GLN A 387 -11.43 -2.23 23.59
N GLY A 388 -12.70 -2.38 23.22
CA GLY A 388 -13.81 -1.51 23.65
C GLY A 388 -14.75 -2.11 24.70
N GLU A 389 -14.48 -3.30 25.24
CA GLU A 389 -15.42 -4.03 26.12
C GLU A 389 -15.92 -3.24 27.34
N SER A 390 -15.15 -2.25 27.82
CA SER A 390 -15.51 -1.43 28.98
C SER A 390 -16.22 -0.10 28.63
N ARG A 391 -16.39 0.24 27.35
CA ARG A 391 -16.89 1.55 26.89
C ARG A 391 -18.09 1.36 25.96
N ASN A 392 -19.00 2.34 25.92
CA ASN A 392 -19.98 2.35 24.83
C ASN A 392 -19.31 2.70 23.49
N PHE A 393 -19.91 2.26 22.39
CA PHE A 393 -19.33 2.41 21.06
C PHE A 393 -19.06 3.87 20.67
N LEU A 394 -19.93 4.81 21.05
CA LEU A 394 -19.78 6.22 20.69
C LEU A 394 -18.56 6.85 21.37
N ASN A 395 -18.37 6.60 22.66
CA ASN A 395 -17.20 7.07 23.41
C ASN A 395 -15.91 6.47 22.83
N PHE A 396 -15.94 5.18 22.49
CA PHE A 396 -14.81 4.53 21.84
C PHE A 396 -14.42 5.22 20.52
N ILE A 397 -15.41 5.51 19.65
CA ILE A 397 -15.15 6.21 18.39
C ILE A 397 -14.52 7.58 18.63
N ILE A 398 -15.03 8.36 19.59
CA ILE A 398 -14.48 9.68 19.93
C ILE A 398 -13.01 9.56 20.35
N GLU A 399 -12.69 8.61 21.23
CA GLU A 399 -11.31 8.38 21.67
C GLU A 399 -10.38 7.95 20.53
N GLN A 400 -10.85 7.11 19.60
CA GLN A 400 -10.06 6.76 18.43
C GLN A 400 -9.77 7.98 17.55
N HIS A 401 -10.76 8.87 17.38
CA HIS A 401 -10.57 10.13 16.64
C HIS A 401 -9.58 11.06 17.33
N LEU A 402 -9.68 11.21 18.65
CA LEU A 402 -8.73 11.99 19.43
C LEU A 402 -7.32 11.40 19.34
N THR A 403 -7.19 10.07 19.41
CA THR A 403 -5.89 9.38 19.27
C THR A 403 -5.27 9.64 17.90
N MET A 404 -6.03 9.45 16.82
CA MET A 404 -5.58 9.75 15.46
C MET A 404 -5.23 11.24 15.31
N TRP A 405 -6.07 12.14 15.84
CA TRP A 405 -5.84 13.58 15.79
C TRP A 405 -4.55 13.98 16.51
N HIS A 406 -4.32 13.48 17.72
CA HIS A 406 -3.10 13.74 18.49
C HIS A 406 -1.85 13.15 17.83
N TYR A 407 -1.96 11.98 17.18
CA TYR A 407 -0.88 11.46 16.36
C TYR A 407 -0.52 12.43 15.23
N HIS A 408 -1.51 12.91 14.47
CA HIS A 408 -1.28 13.76 13.29
C HIS A 408 -0.90 15.21 13.60
N THR A 409 -1.30 15.73 14.76
CA THR A 409 -1.04 17.12 15.19
C THR A 409 0.09 17.25 16.22
N GLY A 410 0.43 16.16 16.90
CA GLY A 410 1.54 16.07 17.85
C GLY A 410 2.71 15.28 17.26
N TYR A 411 2.67 13.95 17.41
CA TYR A 411 3.80 13.06 17.07
C TYR A 411 4.32 13.26 15.64
N ALA A 412 3.45 13.24 14.64
CA ALA A 412 3.82 13.36 13.23
C ALA A 412 4.35 14.75 12.85
N VAL A 413 4.18 15.76 13.70
CA VAL A 413 4.72 17.12 13.47
C VAL A 413 6.15 17.23 14.01
N THR A 414 6.48 16.51 15.09
CA THR A 414 7.80 16.59 15.74
C THR A 414 8.77 15.50 15.29
N HIS A 415 8.28 14.39 14.73
CA HIS A 415 9.11 13.27 14.31
C HIS A 415 9.46 13.36 12.82
N HIS A 416 10.71 13.74 12.55
CA HIS A 416 11.26 13.80 11.20
C HIS A 416 11.81 12.45 10.75
N HIS A 417 11.68 12.17 9.45
CA HIS A 417 12.19 10.96 8.83
C HIS A 417 13.21 11.32 7.74
N GLU A 418 14.24 10.49 7.56
CA GLU A 418 15.29 10.75 6.56
C GLU A 418 14.73 10.93 5.16
N PHE A 419 13.63 10.27 4.80
CA PHE A 419 13.04 10.37 3.47
C PHE A 419 11.84 11.33 3.37
N GLU A 420 11.61 12.15 4.40
CA GLU A 420 10.60 13.21 4.38
C GLU A 420 10.82 14.18 3.19
N SER A 421 9.73 14.53 2.51
CA SER A 421 9.76 15.45 1.36
C SER A 421 8.54 16.37 1.34
N SER A 422 8.77 17.64 0.99
CA SER A 422 7.73 18.66 0.93
C SER A 422 6.87 18.54 -0.33
N TRP A 423 5.60 18.91 -0.22
CA TRP A 423 4.58 18.81 -1.28
C TRP A 423 5.04 19.35 -2.65
N TRP A 424 5.68 20.52 -2.68
CA TRP A 424 6.12 21.18 -3.91
C TRP A 424 7.22 20.41 -4.66
N SER A 425 7.96 19.54 -3.96
CA SER A 425 9.06 18.77 -4.52
C SER A 425 8.60 17.48 -5.22
N TRP A 426 7.38 17.01 -4.92
CA TRP A 426 6.89 15.71 -5.39
C TRP A 426 6.73 15.64 -6.91
N PRO A 427 6.09 16.61 -7.59
CA PRO A 427 5.93 16.53 -9.05
C PRO A 427 7.26 16.57 -9.81
N LEU A 428 8.29 17.18 -9.20
CA LEU A 428 9.65 17.23 -9.73
C LEU A 428 10.47 15.98 -9.36
N MET A 429 9.97 15.17 -8.43
CA MET A 429 10.63 14.00 -7.85
C MET A 429 12.02 14.32 -7.31
N LEU A 430 12.17 15.44 -6.58
CA LEU A 430 13.49 15.81 -6.05
C LEU A 430 13.98 14.83 -4.98
N ARG A 431 13.08 14.17 -4.25
CA ARG A 431 13.43 13.20 -3.21
C ARG A 431 12.52 11.96 -3.29
N PRO A 432 12.89 10.96 -4.09
CA PRO A 432 12.28 9.64 -4.06
C PRO A 432 12.40 9.00 -2.67
N GLN A 433 11.46 8.10 -2.36
CA GLN A 433 11.43 7.41 -1.07
C GLN A 433 11.90 5.96 -1.27
N GLN A 434 13.05 5.61 -0.71
CA GLN A 434 13.51 4.21 -0.67
C GLN A 434 12.66 3.42 0.34
N ILE A 435 12.22 2.22 -0.05
CA ILE A 435 11.44 1.31 0.82
C ILE A 435 12.10 -0.05 1.02
N TYR A 436 13.08 -0.39 0.17
CA TYR A 436 13.91 -1.59 0.35
C TYR A 436 15.28 -1.38 -0.28
N ILE A 437 16.31 -1.94 0.36
CA ILE A 437 17.65 -2.05 -0.20
C ILE A 437 18.32 -3.34 0.28
N TRP A 438 19.01 -4.01 -0.64
CA TRP A 438 19.89 -5.13 -0.35
C TRP A 438 21.14 -5.00 -1.19
N ILE A 439 22.29 -5.26 -0.56
CA ILE A 439 23.60 -5.06 -1.15
C ILE A 439 24.48 -6.26 -0.86
N ASN A 440 25.02 -6.88 -1.90
CA ASN A 440 26.08 -7.88 -1.78
C ASN A 440 27.43 -7.25 -2.14
N LEU A 441 28.33 -7.14 -1.17
CA LEU A 441 29.65 -6.52 -1.34
C LEU A 441 30.61 -7.38 -2.17
N ILE A 442 30.45 -8.71 -2.16
CA ILE A 442 31.32 -9.65 -2.86
C ILE A 442 30.94 -9.73 -4.34
N THR A 443 29.67 -10.00 -4.63
CA THR A 443 29.19 -10.16 -6.01
C THR A 443 28.92 -8.81 -6.71
N LYS A 444 28.98 -7.69 -5.96
CA LYS A 444 28.57 -6.36 -6.40
C LYS A 444 27.13 -6.31 -6.93
N GLN A 445 26.28 -7.23 -6.50
CA GLN A 445 24.85 -7.19 -6.77
C GLN A 445 24.13 -6.28 -5.77
N SER A 446 23.00 -5.74 -6.20
CA SER A 446 22.08 -5.00 -5.37
C SER A 446 20.64 -5.18 -5.85
N ALA A 447 19.70 -5.05 -4.92
CA ALA A 447 18.30 -4.88 -5.22
C ALA A 447 17.79 -3.70 -4.41
N SER A 448 16.98 -2.84 -5.01
CA SER A 448 16.32 -1.76 -4.29
C SER A 448 14.91 -1.53 -4.80
N VAL A 449 14.11 -0.90 -3.95
CA VAL A 449 12.74 -0.51 -4.28
C VAL A 449 12.53 0.93 -3.87
N VAL A 450 12.13 1.75 -4.84
CA VAL A 450 11.87 3.17 -4.66
C VAL A 450 10.42 3.52 -5.01
N LEU A 451 9.85 4.40 -4.20
CA LEU A 451 8.59 5.10 -4.46
C LEU A 451 8.91 6.43 -5.16
N MET A 452 8.61 6.49 -6.44
CA MET A 452 8.69 7.68 -7.29
C MET A 452 7.73 7.54 -8.47
N GLY A 453 7.49 8.63 -9.19
CA GLY A 453 6.76 8.60 -10.45
C GLY A 453 7.58 8.17 -11.64
N ASN A 454 6.91 7.91 -12.77
CA ASN A 454 7.61 7.86 -14.05
C ASN A 454 8.00 9.29 -14.47
N PRO A 455 9.29 9.61 -14.72
CA PRO A 455 9.70 10.96 -15.08
C PRO A 455 8.97 11.53 -16.30
N ALA A 456 8.70 10.71 -17.32
CA ALA A 456 7.94 11.14 -18.49
C ALA A 456 6.47 11.44 -18.16
N ILE A 457 5.89 10.82 -17.13
CA ILE A 457 4.52 11.09 -16.70
C ILE A 457 4.49 12.31 -15.78
N TRP A 458 5.26 12.28 -14.69
CA TRP A 458 5.15 13.30 -13.64
C TRP A 458 5.64 14.67 -14.11
N TRP A 459 6.77 14.76 -14.81
CA TRP A 459 7.24 16.05 -15.34
C TRP A 459 6.34 16.59 -16.44
N PHE A 460 5.89 15.72 -17.35
CA PHE A 460 4.99 16.16 -18.42
C PHE A 460 3.60 16.54 -17.90
N SER A 461 3.16 15.97 -16.78
CA SER A 461 1.89 16.34 -16.15
C SER A 461 1.81 17.82 -15.78
N ILE A 462 2.93 18.45 -15.40
CA ILE A 462 3.00 19.88 -15.06
C ILE A 462 2.62 20.70 -16.30
N VAL A 463 3.22 20.36 -17.45
CA VAL A 463 2.93 20.99 -18.74
C VAL A 463 1.49 20.69 -19.18
N ALA A 464 1.03 19.45 -19.02
CA ALA A 464 -0.33 19.05 -19.39
C ALA A 464 -1.41 19.78 -18.58
N VAL A 465 -1.19 19.95 -17.27
CA VAL A 465 -2.07 20.71 -16.38
C VAL A 465 -2.10 22.18 -16.77
N LEU A 466 -0.95 22.78 -17.10
CA LEU A 466 -0.89 24.16 -17.60
C LEU A 466 -1.67 24.32 -18.92
N LEU A 467 -1.43 23.45 -19.90
CA LEU A 467 -2.14 23.48 -21.19
C LEU A 467 -3.65 23.27 -21.03
N MET A 468 -4.05 22.35 -20.15
CA MET A 468 -5.46 22.12 -19.82
C MET A 468 -6.08 23.35 -19.16
N THR A 469 -5.35 24.02 -18.28
CA THR A 469 -5.79 25.24 -17.59
C THR A 469 -6.00 26.37 -18.58
N MET A 470 -5.02 26.61 -19.47
CA MET A 470 -5.15 27.60 -20.55
C MET A 470 -6.35 27.31 -21.46
N ASN A 471 -6.57 26.04 -21.81
CA ASN A 471 -7.71 25.63 -22.62
C ASN A 471 -9.04 25.80 -21.88
N PHE A 472 -9.09 25.46 -20.60
CA PHE A 472 -10.25 25.66 -19.74
C PHE A 472 -10.60 27.15 -19.63
N ILE A 473 -9.61 28.04 -19.43
CA ILE A 473 -9.85 29.49 -19.37
C ILE A 473 -10.46 30.00 -20.67
N LYS A 474 -9.97 29.52 -21.82
CA LYS A 474 -10.44 29.93 -23.15
C LYS A 474 -11.81 29.37 -23.53
N ASN A 475 -12.01 28.06 -23.34
CA ASN A 475 -13.16 27.33 -23.87
C ASN A 475 -14.23 27.03 -22.81
N ARG A 476 -13.92 27.21 -21.53
CA ARG A 476 -14.81 26.98 -20.38
C ARG A 476 -15.46 25.60 -20.38
N SER A 477 -14.74 24.58 -20.87
CA SER A 477 -15.19 23.20 -20.84
C SER A 477 -15.27 22.70 -19.40
N TRP A 478 -16.48 22.40 -18.95
CA TRP A 478 -16.70 21.91 -17.59
C TRP A 478 -16.00 20.57 -17.31
N GLN A 479 -15.76 19.75 -18.35
CA GLN A 479 -15.02 18.50 -18.24
C GLN A 479 -13.55 18.73 -17.84
N LEU A 480 -12.90 19.71 -18.47
CA LEU A 480 -11.53 20.09 -18.12
C LEU A 480 -11.48 20.75 -16.74
N GLY A 481 -12.43 21.65 -16.47
CA GLY A 481 -12.58 22.27 -15.15
C GLY A 481 -12.77 21.23 -14.04
N PHE A 482 -13.49 20.15 -14.31
CA PHE A 482 -13.69 19.04 -13.37
C PHE A 482 -12.39 18.30 -13.06
N ILE A 483 -11.59 17.96 -14.08
CA ILE A 483 -10.28 17.31 -13.87
C ILE A 483 -9.35 18.24 -13.08
N LEU A 484 -9.27 19.52 -13.46
CA LEU A 484 -8.44 20.51 -12.75
C LEU A 484 -8.86 20.65 -11.30
N LEU A 485 -10.17 20.65 -11.02
CA LEU A 485 -10.69 20.71 -9.66
C LEU A 485 -10.36 19.46 -8.85
N ALA A 486 -10.38 18.27 -9.47
CA ALA A 486 -9.96 17.02 -8.83
C ALA A 486 -8.45 17.00 -8.50
N ILE A 487 -7.61 17.53 -9.40
CA ILE A 487 -6.17 17.70 -9.14
C ILE A 487 -5.97 18.69 -7.99
N ALA A 488 -6.63 19.85 -8.06
CA ALA A 488 -6.48 20.91 -7.08
C ALA A 488 -6.94 20.47 -5.69
N SER A 489 -8.10 19.81 -5.59
CA SER A 489 -8.63 19.34 -4.31
C SER A 489 -7.71 18.32 -3.66
N GLN A 490 -7.15 17.36 -4.41
CA GLN A 490 -6.30 16.31 -3.84
C GLN A 490 -4.86 16.77 -3.56
N TYR A 491 -4.40 17.86 -4.18
CA TYR A 491 -3.02 18.32 -4.06
C TYR A 491 -2.85 19.57 -3.17
N LEU A 492 -3.68 20.60 -3.35
CA LEU A 492 -3.49 21.88 -2.66
C LEU A 492 -3.62 21.83 -1.13
N PRO A 493 -4.43 20.94 -0.50
CA PRO A 493 -4.48 20.85 0.95
C PRO A 493 -3.11 20.57 1.60
N TYR A 494 -2.19 19.90 0.90
CA TYR A 494 -0.84 19.66 1.41
C TYR A 494 -0.02 20.94 1.63
N ILE A 495 -0.40 22.07 1.03
CA ILE A 495 0.20 23.39 1.32
C ILE A 495 0.03 23.76 2.79
N LEU A 496 -1.09 23.37 3.39
CA LEU A 496 -1.46 23.70 4.77
C LEU A 496 -0.96 22.65 5.79
N ILE A 497 -0.47 21.50 5.31
CA ILE A 497 -0.05 20.39 6.15
C ILE A 497 1.42 20.56 6.53
N LYS A 498 1.67 20.76 7.82
CA LYS A 498 3.02 20.98 8.39
C LYS A 498 3.69 19.73 8.98
N ARG A 499 3.00 18.58 8.96
CA ARG A 499 3.50 17.31 9.51
C ARG A 499 4.38 16.60 8.49
N THR A 500 5.17 15.63 8.97
CA THR A 500 6.02 14.77 8.14
C THR A 500 5.22 14.17 6.98
N SER A 501 5.72 14.42 5.77
CA SER A 501 5.05 14.07 4.52
C SER A 501 6.03 13.44 3.53
N PHE A 502 5.49 12.69 2.58
CA PHE A 502 6.27 11.85 1.68
C PHE A 502 5.75 11.92 0.25
N ILE A 503 6.63 11.65 -0.72
CA ILE A 503 6.32 11.73 -2.15
C ILE A 503 5.15 10.86 -2.60
N TYR A 504 4.93 9.72 -1.94
CA TYR A 504 3.82 8.81 -2.28
C TYR A 504 2.45 9.41 -2.00
N TYR A 505 2.34 10.50 -1.24
CA TYR A 505 1.09 11.24 -1.07
C TYR A 505 0.57 11.83 -2.39
N LEU A 506 1.43 12.07 -3.38
CA LEU A 506 1.02 12.48 -4.73
C LEU A 506 0.33 11.35 -5.52
N TYR A 507 0.41 10.10 -5.07
CA TYR A 507 -0.20 8.97 -5.77
C TYR A 507 -1.71 9.13 -5.95
N ALA A 508 -2.43 9.63 -4.95
CA ALA A 508 -3.86 9.90 -5.05
C ALA A 508 -4.22 10.96 -6.11
N VAL A 509 -3.27 11.83 -6.47
CA VAL A 509 -3.40 12.87 -7.51
C VAL A 509 -3.04 12.33 -8.90
N THR A 510 -2.18 11.31 -8.96
CA THR A 510 -1.56 10.79 -10.18
C THR A 510 -2.58 10.34 -11.25
N PRO A 511 -3.69 9.65 -10.92
CA PRO A 511 -4.71 9.30 -11.92
C PRO A 511 -5.32 10.53 -12.61
N PHE A 512 -5.52 11.63 -11.87
CA PHE A 512 -6.05 12.87 -12.45
C PHE A 512 -5.00 13.63 -13.28
N MET A 513 -3.73 13.59 -12.89
CA MET A 513 -2.60 14.07 -13.70
C MET A 513 -2.53 13.31 -15.03
N ILE A 514 -2.75 11.99 -15.01
CA ILE A 514 -2.82 11.14 -16.21
C ILE A 514 -3.99 11.54 -17.11
N LEU A 515 -5.17 11.89 -16.55
CA LEU A 515 -6.27 12.43 -17.35
C LEU A 515 -5.88 13.76 -18.02
N ALA A 516 -5.08 14.61 -17.36
CA ALA A 516 -4.57 15.84 -17.96
C ALA A 516 -3.61 15.58 -19.14
N ILE A 517 -2.70 14.63 -18.98
CA ILE A 517 -1.82 14.18 -20.07
C ILE A 517 -2.65 13.60 -21.22
N THR A 518 -3.60 12.72 -20.90
CA THR A 518 -4.47 12.06 -21.87
C THR A 518 -5.21 13.08 -22.75
N TRP A 519 -5.78 14.11 -22.14
CA TRP A 519 -6.42 15.21 -22.86
C TRP A 519 -5.43 15.90 -23.81
N THR A 520 -4.22 16.19 -23.33
CA THR A 520 -3.17 16.86 -24.11
C THR A 520 -2.77 16.03 -25.33
N LEU A 521 -2.57 14.72 -25.16
CA LEU A 521 -2.21 13.81 -26.25
C LEU A 521 -3.35 13.68 -27.27
N ASP A 522 -4.61 13.52 -26.81
CA ASP A 522 -5.75 13.42 -27.71
C ASP A 522 -6.00 14.73 -28.47
N ALA A 523 -5.79 15.88 -27.83
CA ALA A 523 -5.83 17.20 -28.46
C ALA A 523 -4.73 17.35 -29.52
N ALA A 524 -3.51 16.90 -29.23
CA ALA A 524 -2.40 16.91 -30.19
C ALA A 524 -2.66 16.02 -31.41
N LEU A 525 -3.28 14.84 -31.23
CA LEU A 525 -3.61 13.95 -32.35
C LEU A 525 -4.73 14.48 -33.27
N LYS A 526 -5.58 15.36 -32.76
CA LYS A 526 -6.65 16.03 -33.54
C LYS A 526 -6.12 17.17 -34.41
N ARG A 527 -4.88 17.60 -34.19
CA ARG A 527 -4.22 18.65 -34.97
C ARG A 527 -3.77 18.13 -36.34
N PRO A 528 -3.73 18.97 -37.39
CA PRO A 528 -3.33 18.54 -38.73
C PRO A 528 -1.83 18.20 -38.83
N GLU A 529 -0.98 18.80 -37.99
CA GLU A 529 0.48 18.68 -38.06
C GLU A 529 0.95 17.24 -37.77
N THR A 530 1.59 16.63 -38.77
CA THR A 530 2.09 15.24 -38.67
C THR A 530 3.22 15.10 -37.66
N SER A 531 4.02 16.14 -37.45
CA SER A 531 5.07 16.19 -36.44
C SER A 531 4.52 16.00 -35.02
N LEU A 532 3.42 16.68 -34.68
CA LEU A 532 2.76 16.52 -33.37
C LEU A 532 2.24 15.09 -33.16
N LYS A 533 1.68 14.48 -34.20
CA LYS A 533 1.21 13.08 -34.13
C LYS A 533 2.36 12.11 -33.85
N LYS A 534 3.51 12.30 -34.52
CA LYS A 534 4.73 11.52 -34.26
C LYS A 534 5.21 11.71 -32.82
N LEU A 535 5.22 12.95 -32.32
CA LEU A 535 5.64 13.26 -30.95
C LEU A 535 4.77 12.55 -29.89
N VAL A 536 3.46 12.42 -30.11
CA VAL A 536 2.58 11.66 -29.20
C VAL A 536 3.03 10.20 -29.09
N TRP A 537 3.32 9.54 -30.22
CA TRP A 537 3.77 8.15 -30.20
C TRP A 537 5.18 7.98 -29.62
N ILE A 538 6.09 8.91 -29.90
CA ILE A 538 7.42 8.96 -29.29
C ILE A 538 7.30 9.13 -27.77
N TYR A 539 6.41 9.99 -27.30
CA TYR A 539 6.14 10.19 -25.87
C TYR A 539 5.64 8.90 -25.21
N LEU A 540 4.68 8.20 -25.82
CA LEU A 540 4.18 6.92 -25.28
C LEU A 540 5.29 5.86 -25.26
N ALA A 541 6.12 5.78 -26.31
CA ALA A 541 7.27 4.89 -26.34
C ALA A 541 8.30 5.23 -25.25
N LEU A 542 8.53 6.52 -24.98
CA LEU A 542 9.41 6.99 -23.91
C LEU A 542 8.88 6.58 -22.52
N VAL A 543 7.57 6.72 -22.26
CA VAL A 543 6.95 6.27 -21.00
C VAL A 543 7.23 4.79 -20.73
N ILE A 544 7.02 3.94 -21.74
CA ILE A 544 7.28 2.49 -21.67
C ILE A 544 8.78 2.22 -21.53
N GLY A 545 9.62 2.91 -22.30
CA GLY A 545 11.08 2.76 -22.25
C GLY A 545 11.66 3.11 -20.88
N LEU A 546 11.17 4.19 -20.25
CA LEU A 546 11.58 4.55 -18.88
C LEU A 546 11.10 3.52 -17.86
N PHE A 547 9.90 2.95 -18.03
CA PHE A 547 9.44 1.86 -17.17
C PHE A 547 10.36 0.64 -17.25
N ILE A 548 10.80 0.26 -18.45
CA ILE A 548 11.74 -0.84 -18.63
C ILE A 548 13.11 -0.49 -18.00
N LEU A 549 13.61 0.72 -18.22
CA LEU A 549 14.88 1.20 -17.67
C LEU A 549 14.89 1.14 -16.13
N PHE A 550 13.84 1.66 -15.50
CA PHE A 550 13.69 1.72 -14.04
C PHE A 550 13.08 0.47 -13.41
N TYR A 551 12.65 -0.52 -14.21
CA TYR A 551 12.03 -1.75 -13.72
C TYR A 551 12.81 -2.39 -12.56
N PRO A 552 14.16 -2.47 -12.57
CA PRO A 552 14.88 -3.03 -11.44
C PRO A 552 14.66 -2.29 -10.11
N ALA A 553 14.69 -0.95 -10.13
CA ALA A 553 14.54 -0.11 -8.95
C ALA A 553 13.10 0.00 -8.43
N ILE A 554 12.10 -0.38 -9.22
CA ILE A 554 10.68 -0.38 -8.79
C ILE A 554 10.14 -1.78 -8.52
N SER A 555 10.77 -2.82 -9.09
CA SER A 555 10.36 -4.21 -8.89
C SER A 555 11.10 -4.92 -7.77
N GLY A 556 12.31 -4.45 -7.42
CA GLY A 556 13.23 -5.13 -6.52
C GLY A 556 14.02 -6.23 -7.21
N LEU A 557 14.25 -6.11 -8.52
CA LEU A 557 15.05 -7.06 -9.27
C LEU A 557 16.52 -6.93 -8.87
N GLU A 558 17.17 -8.06 -8.60
CA GLU A 558 18.60 -8.11 -8.34
C GLU A 558 19.38 -7.82 -9.63
N ILE A 559 20.23 -6.81 -9.58
CA ILE A 559 21.04 -6.33 -10.71
C ILE A 559 22.48 -6.04 -10.26
N GLN A 560 23.39 -5.87 -11.21
CA GLN A 560 24.73 -5.35 -10.92
C GLN A 560 24.62 -3.89 -10.47
N ARG A 561 25.27 -3.55 -9.34
CA ARG A 561 25.16 -2.24 -8.71
C ARG A 561 25.57 -1.07 -9.61
N ASP A 562 26.51 -1.30 -10.52
CA ASP A 562 26.95 -0.30 -11.51
C ASP A 562 25.81 0.19 -12.42
N TYR A 563 24.78 -0.63 -12.66
CA TYR A 563 23.63 -0.23 -13.46
C TYR A 563 22.86 0.92 -12.79
N THR A 564 22.63 0.83 -11.48
CA THR A 564 21.93 1.88 -10.71
C THR A 564 22.69 3.21 -10.79
N TYR A 565 23.99 3.19 -10.50
CA TYR A 565 24.82 4.41 -10.51
C TYR A 565 24.94 5.04 -11.90
N ARG A 566 25.01 4.24 -12.97
CA ARG A 566 25.20 4.75 -14.33
C ARG A 566 23.93 5.24 -14.98
N TYR A 567 22.78 4.62 -14.70
CA TYR A 567 21.56 4.82 -15.49
C TYR A 567 20.36 5.32 -14.70
N LEU A 568 20.29 5.09 -13.39
CA LEU A 568 19.06 5.34 -12.62
C LEU A 568 19.15 6.60 -11.76
N LEU A 569 20.32 6.97 -11.25
CA LEU A 569 20.50 8.12 -10.36
C LEU A 569 20.66 9.43 -11.16
N TRP A 570 19.55 10.02 -11.61
CA TRP A 570 19.56 11.23 -12.44
C TRP A 570 19.76 12.53 -11.65
N TYR A 571 19.28 12.58 -10.40
CA TYR A 571 19.58 13.66 -9.47
C TYR A 571 20.53 13.17 -8.37
N GLN A 572 21.37 14.07 -7.86
CA GLN A 572 22.25 13.78 -6.71
C GLN A 572 21.46 13.41 -5.45
N SER A 573 20.23 13.89 -5.33
CA SER A 573 19.32 13.57 -4.24
C SER A 573 18.63 12.21 -4.38
N TRP A 574 18.79 11.51 -5.50
CA TRP A 574 18.28 10.15 -5.66
C TRP A 574 19.30 9.17 -5.06
N ASN A 575 18.90 8.52 -3.96
CA ASN A 575 19.79 7.72 -3.12
C ASN A 575 19.24 6.32 -2.82
N PHE A 576 18.64 5.67 -3.83
CA PHE A 576 18.02 4.35 -3.73
C PHE A 576 18.83 3.23 -4.39
#